data_AF-A0A3A4P773-F1
#
_entry.id   AF-A0A3A4P773-F1
#
_cell.length_a   1.000
_cell.length_b   1.000
_cell.length_c   1.000
_cell.angle_alpha   90.00
_cell.angle_beta   90.00
_cell.angle_gamma   90.00
#
_symmetry.space_group_name_H-M   'P 1'
#
loop_
_entity.id
_entity.type
_entity.pdbx_description
1 polymer ?
#
loop_
_entity_poly.entity_id
_entity_poly.type
_entity_poly.pdbx_seq_one_letter_code
_entity_poly.pdbx_strand_id
1 'polypeptide(L)'
;MIRKNRSSFLLAILGAILLIGCGGGSSESQSVPPTGLVSMLSWAPPATFADNVVMDPYSDLEYYELYVRLDTNFSDSDLPIAEVAAVADVPSPDGLTVERALVTEFALELLPDVPAGSRVYVSMKAVGIDRQRSAFMAPVTWDRL
;
A
#
# COMPACT_ATOMS: atom_id res chain seq x y z
N MET A 1 13.04 -68.42 -61.82
CA MET A 1 14.50 -68.55 -61.98
C MET A 1 15.11 -67.17 -61.78
N ILE A 2 16.12 -67.05 -60.90
CA ILE A 2 17.06 -65.94 -60.71
C ILE A 2 16.61 -64.73 -59.86
N ARG A 3 17.40 -64.59 -58.79
CA ARG A 3 17.47 -63.61 -57.69
C ARG A 3 18.34 -62.42 -58.12
N LYS A 4 18.06 -61.19 -57.65
CA LYS A 4 19.06 -60.12 -57.47
C LYS A 4 18.47 -59.06 -56.51
N ASN A 5 18.68 -59.23 -55.21
CA ASN A 5 19.77 -58.62 -54.44
C ASN A 5 19.82 -57.09 -54.55
N ARG A 6 19.31 -56.39 -53.53
CA ARG A 6 19.99 -55.21 -52.94
C ARG A 6 19.78 -55.20 -51.41
N SER A 7 20.90 -55.38 -50.73
CA SER A 7 21.27 -55.00 -49.36
C SER A 7 20.23 -55.00 -48.23
N SER A 8 20.31 -56.05 -47.40
CA SER A 8 20.47 -55.98 -45.93
C SER A 8 21.31 -54.77 -45.46
N PHE A 9 21.18 -54.18 -44.27
CA PHE A 9 20.82 -54.76 -42.97
C PHE A 9 20.57 -53.61 -41.96
N LEU A 10 19.58 -53.82 -41.08
CA LEU A 10 19.47 -53.44 -39.66
C LEU A 10 19.78 -52.01 -39.15
N LEU A 11 18.85 -51.45 -38.36
CA LEU A 11 18.92 -51.32 -36.88
C LEU A 11 17.63 -50.60 -36.39
N ALA A 12 16.79 -51.19 -35.52
CA ALA A 12 16.87 -51.15 -34.03
C ALA A 12 16.35 -49.82 -33.44
N ILE A 13 15.65 -49.71 -32.30
CA ILE A 13 15.20 -50.63 -31.24
C ILE A 13 14.09 -49.90 -30.45
N LEU A 14 13.20 -50.69 -29.86
CA LEU A 14 12.17 -50.35 -28.88
C LEU A 14 12.79 -50.02 -27.51
N GLY A 15 12.33 -49.00 -26.77
CA GLY A 15 12.86 -48.74 -25.42
C GLY A 15 11.98 -47.86 -24.54
N ALA A 16 11.42 -48.48 -23.50
CA ALA A 16 10.52 -47.95 -22.47
C ALA A 16 11.28 -47.12 -21.40
N ILE A 17 10.71 -46.01 -20.89
CA ILE A 17 10.03 -45.86 -19.58
C ILE A 17 10.97 -45.71 -18.33
N LEU A 18 10.82 -44.52 -17.71
CA LEU A 18 10.90 -44.13 -16.28
C LEU A 18 12.23 -43.89 -15.53
N LEU A 19 12.12 -42.80 -14.74
CA LEU A 19 12.71 -42.46 -13.42
C LEU A 19 13.80 -41.38 -13.39
N ILE A 20 13.67 -40.57 -12.33
CA ILE A 20 14.66 -39.66 -11.69
C ILE A 20 14.55 -38.19 -12.13
N GLY A 21 13.53 -37.52 -11.60
CA GLY A 21 13.57 -36.07 -11.38
C GLY A 21 14.29 -35.78 -10.07
N CYS A 22 15.61 -35.65 -10.16
CA CYS A 22 16.50 -35.12 -9.14
C CYS A 22 16.44 -33.58 -9.19
N GLY A 23 16.40 -32.92 -8.03
CA GLY A 23 16.64 -31.49 -7.95
C GLY A 23 15.78 -30.77 -6.92
N GLY A 24 16.10 -30.97 -5.64
CA GLY A 24 15.71 -30.03 -4.60
C GLY A 24 16.43 -28.70 -4.85
N GLY A 25 15.66 -27.66 -5.13
CA GLY A 25 16.10 -26.28 -5.17
C GLY A 25 15.28 -25.51 -4.15
N SER A 26 15.83 -25.35 -2.96
CA SER A 26 15.41 -24.37 -1.97
C SER A 26 15.57 -22.98 -2.57
N SER A 27 14.54 -22.48 -3.23
CA SER A 27 14.37 -21.04 -3.43
C SER A 27 13.72 -20.51 -2.16
N GLU A 28 14.55 -20.21 -1.17
CA GLU A 28 14.24 -19.16 -0.21
C GLU A 28 13.80 -17.95 -1.03
N SER A 29 12.49 -17.69 -1.06
CA SER A 29 12.01 -16.36 -1.39
C SER A 29 12.49 -15.49 -0.26
N GLN A 30 13.69 -14.93 -0.42
CA GLN A 30 14.13 -13.79 0.36
C GLN A 30 13.10 -12.71 0.11
N SER A 31 12.17 -12.55 1.06
CA SER A 31 11.52 -11.27 1.26
C SER A 31 12.65 -10.30 1.54
N VAL A 32 13.11 -9.59 0.50
CA VAL A 32 13.96 -8.42 0.66
C VAL A 32 13.19 -7.52 1.63
N PRO A 33 13.67 -7.29 2.86
CA PRO A 33 13.03 -6.31 3.72
C PRO A 33 13.09 -4.98 2.96
N PRO A 34 12.00 -4.18 2.93
CA PRO A 34 12.01 -2.91 2.24
C PRO A 34 13.22 -2.11 2.73
N THR A 35 14.14 -1.86 1.80
CA THR A 35 15.40 -1.17 2.10
C THR A 35 15.08 0.31 2.12
N GLY A 36 14.47 0.75 3.22
CA GLY A 36 14.08 2.13 3.48
C GLY A 36 13.28 2.22 4.78
N LEU A 37 13.62 3.16 5.65
CA LEU A 37 12.76 3.52 6.77
C LEU A 37 11.52 4.19 6.17
N VAL A 38 10.37 3.50 6.20
CA VAL A 38 9.07 4.09 5.84
C VAL A 38 8.59 4.90 7.02
N SER A 39 8.31 6.18 6.80
CA SER A 39 7.83 7.11 7.82
C SER A 39 6.31 7.02 7.87
N MET A 40 5.77 6.43 8.93
CA MET A 40 4.33 6.33 9.12
C MET A 40 3.80 7.55 9.88
N LEU A 41 2.84 8.27 9.30
CA LEU A 41 2.00 9.20 10.03
C LEU A 41 0.82 8.43 10.60
N SER A 42 0.62 8.49 11.92
CA SER A 42 -0.52 7.89 12.60
C SER A 42 -1.32 8.94 13.35
N TRP A 43 -2.64 8.78 13.41
CA TRP A 43 -3.53 9.74 14.06
C TRP A 43 -4.71 9.07 14.74
N ALA A 44 -5.29 9.77 15.72
CA ALA A 44 -6.65 9.49 16.19
C ALA A 44 -7.63 10.38 15.41
N PRO A 45 -8.81 9.88 15.01
CA PRO A 45 -9.85 10.73 14.46
C PRO A 45 -10.22 11.85 15.45
N PRO A 46 -10.49 13.07 14.97
CA PRO A 46 -10.91 14.16 15.85
C PRO A 46 -12.29 13.87 16.44
N ALA A 47 -12.53 14.33 17.67
CA ALA A 47 -13.82 14.14 18.35
C ALA A 47 -14.89 15.16 17.90
N THR A 48 -14.48 16.24 17.22
CA THR A 48 -15.37 17.34 16.81
C THR A 48 -14.92 17.96 15.49
N PHE A 49 -15.86 18.60 14.79
CA PHE A 49 -15.58 19.55 13.71
C PHE A 49 -15.04 20.88 14.27
N ALA A 50 -14.57 21.77 13.40
CA ALA A 50 -13.99 23.06 13.78
C ALA A 50 -14.99 24.00 14.48
N ASP A 51 -16.29 23.81 14.27
CA ASP A 51 -17.37 24.55 14.95
C ASP A 51 -17.79 23.92 16.29
N ASN A 52 -17.11 22.85 16.72
CA ASN A 52 -17.34 22.06 17.92
C ASN A 52 -18.55 21.12 17.87
N VAL A 53 -19.14 20.89 16.69
CA VAL A 53 -20.12 19.79 16.53
C VAL A 53 -19.42 18.46 16.77
N VAL A 54 -20.05 17.58 17.57
CA VAL A 54 -19.55 16.23 17.86
C VAL A 54 -19.54 15.40 16.58
N MET A 55 -18.48 14.61 16.41
CA MET A 55 -18.23 13.81 15.21
C MET A 55 -18.15 12.33 15.57
N ASP A 56 -18.92 11.50 14.87
CA ASP A 56 -18.72 10.06 14.80
C ASP A 56 -17.89 9.71 13.55
N PRO A 57 -16.64 9.23 13.71
CA PRO A 57 -15.74 9.03 12.59
C PRO A 57 -16.18 7.92 11.62
N TYR A 58 -17.07 7.00 12.01
CA TYR A 58 -17.56 5.96 11.10
C TYR A 58 -18.69 6.42 10.17
N SER A 59 -19.47 7.41 10.62
CA SER A 59 -20.69 7.85 9.94
C SER A 59 -20.58 9.25 9.37
N ASP A 60 -19.80 10.13 9.99
CA ASP A 60 -19.71 11.54 9.61
C ASP A 60 -18.51 11.83 8.71
N LEU A 61 -17.40 11.09 8.81
CA LEU A 61 -16.19 11.34 8.02
C LEU A 61 -16.22 10.69 6.65
N GLU A 62 -15.85 11.47 5.64
CA GLU A 62 -15.66 11.01 4.27
C GLU A 62 -14.17 10.69 4.02
N TYR A 63 -13.28 11.65 4.29
CA TYR A 63 -11.84 11.52 4.07
C TYR A 63 -11.02 12.47 4.96
N TYR A 64 -9.71 12.27 4.97
CA TYR A 64 -8.72 13.16 5.54
C TYR A 64 -7.98 13.91 4.43
N GLU A 65 -7.77 15.20 4.61
CA GLU A 65 -6.93 16.05 3.77
C GLU A 65 -5.55 16.15 4.42
N LEU A 66 -4.48 15.75 3.73
CA LEU A 66 -3.09 15.91 4.19
C LEU A 66 -2.46 17.15 3.57
N TYR A 67 -1.67 17.87 4.36
CA TYR A 67 -1.05 19.13 3.99
C TYR A 67 0.44 19.09 4.30
N VAL A 68 1.26 19.71 3.45
CA VAL A 68 2.71 19.80 3.62
C VAL A 68 3.17 21.24 3.48
N ARG A 69 4.04 21.68 4.39
CA ARG A 69 4.66 23.02 4.38
C ARG A 69 6.13 22.96 4.80
N LEU A 70 6.86 24.03 4.50
CA LEU A 70 8.23 24.25 5.01
C LEU A 70 8.23 24.88 6.43
N ASP A 71 7.07 25.33 6.91
CA ASP A 71 6.86 25.89 8.24
C ASP A 71 5.62 25.27 8.90
N THR A 72 5.37 25.61 10.17
CA THR A 72 4.22 25.09 10.94
C THR A 72 2.94 25.91 10.76
N ASN A 73 2.92 26.91 9.88
CA ASN A 73 1.84 27.90 9.78
C ASN A 73 0.77 27.48 8.76
N PHE A 74 0.07 26.38 9.06
CA PHE A 74 -1.03 25.89 8.22
C PHE A 74 -2.24 26.83 8.30
N SER A 75 -2.93 26.97 7.18
CA SER A 75 -4.10 27.84 7.04
C SER A 75 -5.18 27.22 6.14
N ASP A 76 -6.40 27.71 6.26
CA ASP A 76 -7.54 27.22 5.45
C ASP A 76 -7.41 27.54 3.96
N SER A 77 -6.48 28.42 3.57
CA SER A 77 -6.15 28.69 2.16
C SER A 77 -5.14 27.72 1.56
N ASP A 78 -4.53 26.86 2.38
CA ASP A 78 -3.61 25.85 1.89
C ASP A 78 -4.37 24.78 1.10
N LEU A 79 -3.72 24.23 0.08
CA LEU A 79 -4.28 23.12 -0.70
C LEU A 79 -3.77 21.79 -0.15
N PRO A 80 -4.65 20.77 -0.02
CA PRO A 80 -4.20 19.44 0.36
C PRO A 80 -3.32 18.84 -0.74
N ILE A 81 -2.29 18.11 -0.32
CA ILE A 81 -1.39 17.38 -1.22
C ILE A 81 -1.87 15.94 -1.46
N ALA A 82 -2.70 15.41 -0.55
CA ALA A 82 -3.30 14.09 -0.67
C ALA A 82 -4.64 14.03 0.09
N GLU A 83 -5.49 13.12 -0.33
CA GLU A 83 -6.73 12.76 0.36
C GLU A 83 -6.71 11.26 0.69
N VAL A 84 -7.15 10.90 1.89
CA VAL A 84 -7.15 9.53 2.40
C VAL A 84 -8.55 9.20 2.89
N ALA A 85 -9.18 8.15 2.36
CA ALA A 85 -10.51 7.74 2.82
C ALA A 85 -10.52 7.52 4.34
N ALA A 86 -11.54 8.02 5.04
CA ALA A 86 -11.58 7.93 6.50
C ALA A 86 -11.91 6.51 7.00
N VAL A 87 -12.64 5.75 6.18
CA VAL A 87 -13.06 4.38 6.45
C VAL A 87 -12.73 3.53 5.22
N ALA A 88 -12.16 2.35 5.45
CA ALA A 88 -11.88 1.37 4.42
C ALA A 88 -12.56 0.03 4.73
N ASP A 89 -12.86 -0.71 3.66
CA ASP A 89 -13.32 -2.08 3.72
C ASP A 89 -12.11 -3.01 3.87
N VAL A 90 -12.00 -3.69 5.00
CA VAL A 90 -10.89 -4.58 5.34
C VAL A 90 -11.39 -6.02 5.39
N PRO A 91 -10.78 -6.96 4.65
CA PRO A 91 -11.12 -8.38 4.76
C PRO A 91 -10.85 -8.89 6.17
N SER A 92 -11.75 -9.71 6.70
CA SER A 92 -11.51 -10.48 7.92
C SER A 92 -10.29 -11.39 7.78
N PRO A 93 -9.66 -11.84 8.88
CA PRO A 93 -8.52 -12.75 8.83
C PRO A 93 -8.78 -14.07 8.08
N ASP A 94 -10.03 -14.52 8.04
CA ASP A 94 -10.45 -15.73 7.29
C ASP A 94 -10.79 -15.43 5.82
N GLY A 95 -10.83 -14.16 5.41
CA GLY A 95 -11.14 -13.70 4.06
C GLY A 95 -12.59 -13.93 3.64
N LEU A 96 -13.48 -14.29 4.56
CA LEU A 96 -14.88 -14.62 4.27
C LEU A 96 -15.82 -13.43 4.43
N THR A 97 -15.44 -12.44 5.22
CA THR A 97 -16.22 -11.22 5.45
C THR A 97 -15.38 -9.97 5.21
N VAL A 98 -16.06 -8.85 5.07
CA VAL A 98 -15.46 -7.52 4.97
C VAL A 98 -16.00 -6.69 6.12
N GLU A 99 -15.10 -6.06 6.85
CA GLU A 99 -15.41 -5.18 7.97
C GLU A 99 -14.96 -3.75 7.64
N ARG A 100 -15.75 -2.77 8.05
CA ARG A 100 -15.36 -1.36 7.92
C ARG A 100 -14.41 -0.99 9.05
N ALA A 101 -13.24 -0.47 8.71
CA ALA A 101 -12.24 -0.01 9.68
C ALA A 101 -11.87 1.44 9.41
N LEU A 102 -11.58 2.18 10.48
CA LEU A 102 -11.03 3.53 10.35
C LEU A 102 -9.61 3.46 9.80
N VAL A 103 -9.31 4.35 8.85
CA VAL A 103 -7.95 4.58 8.40
C VAL A 103 -7.31 5.59 9.35
N THR A 104 -6.26 5.15 10.05
CA THR A 104 -5.57 5.94 11.08
C THR A 104 -4.08 6.04 10.84
N GLU A 105 -3.62 5.61 9.67
CA GLU A 105 -2.21 5.62 9.30
C GLU A 105 -2.01 5.88 7.80
N PHE A 106 -0.89 6.52 7.47
CA PHE A 106 -0.49 6.81 6.09
C PHE A 106 1.04 6.84 5.97
N ALA A 107 1.58 6.14 4.97
CA ALA A 107 3.01 6.17 4.67
C ALA A 107 3.36 7.48 3.96
N LEU A 108 4.15 8.34 4.60
CA LEU A 108 4.46 9.69 4.11
C LEU A 108 5.21 9.67 2.77
N GLU A 109 5.92 8.60 2.46
CA GLU A 109 6.61 8.39 1.18
C GLU A 109 5.64 8.31 -0.01
N LEU A 110 4.34 8.08 0.23
CA LEU A 110 3.29 8.11 -0.80
C LEU A 110 2.80 9.54 -1.12
N LEU A 111 3.24 10.57 -0.37
CA LEU A 111 2.91 11.95 -0.71
C LEU A 111 3.58 12.35 -2.02
N PRO A 112 2.81 12.86 -3.01
CA PRO A 112 3.38 13.32 -4.27
C PRO A 112 4.21 14.59 -4.05
N ASP A 113 5.14 14.85 -4.96
CA ASP A 113 5.81 16.16 -5.13
C ASP A 113 6.51 16.79 -3.92
N VAL A 114 6.82 16.03 -2.87
CA VAL A 114 7.69 16.50 -1.77
C VAL A 114 9.17 16.25 -2.13
N PRO A 115 10.05 17.26 -2.17
CA PRO A 115 11.45 17.04 -2.52
C PRO A 115 12.20 16.20 -1.47
N ALA A 116 13.02 15.24 -1.91
CA ALA A 116 13.92 14.50 -1.04
C ALA A 116 14.97 15.42 -0.39
N GLY A 117 15.51 15.02 0.76
CA GLY A 117 16.48 15.80 1.53
C GLY A 117 15.93 17.06 2.21
N SER A 118 14.60 17.21 2.26
CA SER A 118 13.93 18.38 2.87
C SER A 118 13.34 18.04 4.22
N ARG A 119 13.50 18.96 5.19
CA ARG A 119 12.66 19.00 6.38
C ARG A 119 11.36 19.71 6.04
N VAL A 120 10.25 19.02 6.23
CA VAL A 120 8.90 19.57 6.04
C VAL A 120 8.06 19.34 7.29
N TYR A 121 6.93 20.02 7.35
CA TYR A 121 5.90 19.81 8.34
C TYR A 121 4.67 19.26 7.65
N VAL A 122 4.04 18.28 8.29
CA VAL A 122 2.80 17.64 7.83
C VAL A 122 1.70 17.96 8.83
N SER A 123 0.54 18.36 8.35
CA SER A 123 -0.67 18.46 9.14
C SER A 123 -1.84 17.90 8.34
N MET A 124 -3.00 17.79 8.98
CA MET A 124 -4.15 17.09 8.45
C MET A 124 -5.44 17.70 8.98
N LYS A 125 -6.49 17.62 8.17
CA LYS A 125 -7.88 17.84 8.59
C LYS A 125 -8.71 16.61 8.27
N ALA A 126 -9.71 16.35 9.09
CA ALA A 126 -10.79 15.44 8.75
C ALA A 126 -11.89 16.23 8.02
N VAL A 127 -12.47 15.64 6.99
CA VAL A 127 -13.55 16.21 6.19
C VAL A 127 -14.77 15.31 6.29
N GLY A 128 -15.88 15.92 6.73
CA GLY A 128 -17.17 15.25 6.82
C GLY A 128 -17.88 15.11 5.48
N ILE A 129 -18.83 14.20 5.40
CA ILE A 129 -19.71 13.99 4.23
C ILE A 129 -20.49 15.28 3.87
N ASP A 130 -20.76 16.11 4.87
CA ASP A 130 -21.41 17.42 4.75
C ASP A 130 -20.43 18.56 4.42
N ARG A 131 -19.16 18.24 4.16
CA ARG A 131 -18.04 19.17 3.90
C ARG A 131 -17.62 20.02 5.09
N GLN A 132 -18.12 19.75 6.30
CA GLN A 132 -17.53 20.31 7.50
C GLN A 132 -16.11 19.77 7.70
N ARG A 133 -15.23 20.59 8.25
CA ARG A 133 -13.84 20.23 8.49
C ARG A 133 -13.51 20.28 9.97
N SER A 134 -12.62 19.41 10.43
CA SER A 134 -11.98 19.58 11.73
C SER A 134 -11.01 20.76 11.71
N ALA A 135 -10.55 21.17 12.90
CA ALA A 135 -9.32 21.94 13.00
C ALA A 135 -8.12 21.13 12.46
N PHE A 136 -7.04 21.82 12.12
CA PHE A 136 -5.76 21.16 11.81
C PHE A 136 -5.27 20.36 13.02
N MET A 137 -4.72 19.17 12.78
CA MET A 137 -3.91 18.50 13.80
C MET A 137 -2.63 19.31 14.10
N ALA A 138 -2.03 19.04 15.26
CA ALA A 138 -0.71 19.56 15.56
C ALA A 138 0.30 19.13 14.47
N PRO A 139 1.07 20.06 13.87
CA PRO A 139 2.02 19.71 12.84
C PRO A 139 3.09 18.71 13.30
N VAL A 140 3.37 17.72 12.47
CA VAL A 140 4.43 16.72 12.66
C VAL A 140 5.60 17.07 11.75
N THR A 141 6.81 17.06 12.28
CA THR A 141 8.02 17.24 11.46
C THR A 141 8.35 15.94 10.73
N TRP A 142 8.68 16.04 9.45
CA TRP A 142 9.16 14.94 8.64
C TRP A 142 10.46 15.32 7.92
N ASP A 143 11.52 14.58 8.21
CA ASP A 143 12.80 14.67 7.51
C ASP A 143 12.78 13.66 6.35
N ARG A 144 12.44 14.12 5.14
CA ARG A 144 12.38 13.24 3.97
C ARG A 144 13.79 12.88 3.53
N LEU A 145 14.16 11.61 3.71
CA LEU A 145 15.48 11.06 3.35
C LEU A 145 15.67 10.97 1.83
#